data_AF-A0A804HXV1-F1
#
_entry.id   AF-A0A804HXV1-F1
#
_cell.length_a   1.000
_cell.length_b   1.000
_cell.length_c   1.000
_cell.angle_alpha   90.00
_cell.angle_beta   90.00
_cell.angle_gamma   90.00
#
_symmetry.space_group_name_H-M   'P 1'
#
loop_
_entity.id
_entity.type
_entity.pdbx_description
1 polymer ?
#
loop_
_entity_poly.entity_id
_entity_poly.type
_entity_poly.pdbx_seq_one_letter_code
_entity_poly.pdbx_strand_id
1 'polypeptide(L)'
;MRNNTDSHDQAGIVYNGSLVPLLKLLDSKNGCLQHIVAFALYGIAENEDNVSDFIKVGGVQKLQDGEFIIQATKDRVAKTMKRLEEKINGPVLKHLLYLMRVGEKAVQRRIALALAHLCSPEDQRTIFIDDDGLDLLLELLGSTNLKQQQDASVALYKVAKKIPDSILLMQLLHPPHLRFAKIGIP
;
A
#
# COMPACT_ATOMS: atom_id res chain seq x y z
N MET A 1 12.46 2.45 -46.08
CA MET A 1 11.69 1.87 -44.95
C MET A 1 12.15 2.59 -43.69
N ARG A 2 11.23 3.27 -43.00
CA ARG A 2 11.52 4.15 -41.86
C ARG A 2 11.56 3.29 -40.59
N ASN A 3 12.67 3.35 -39.86
CA ASN A 3 12.85 2.69 -38.58
C ASN A 3 11.80 3.19 -37.57
N ASN A 4 11.09 2.26 -36.94
CA ASN A 4 10.04 2.52 -35.97
C ASN A 4 10.41 1.80 -34.67
N THR A 5 11.32 2.39 -33.90
CA THR A 5 11.74 1.91 -32.57
C THR A 5 12.06 3.09 -31.66
N ASP A 6 11.13 4.03 -31.51
CA ASP A 6 11.27 5.17 -30.58
C ASP A 6 10.11 5.24 -29.55
N SER A 7 9.37 4.15 -29.34
CA SER A 7 8.25 4.11 -28.40
C SER A 7 8.50 3.28 -27.14
N HIS A 8 9.63 2.56 -27.02
CA HIS A 8 9.88 1.67 -25.88
C HIS A 8 10.95 2.15 -24.89
N ASP A 9 11.83 3.07 -25.30
CA ASP A 9 13.00 3.46 -24.49
C ASP A 9 12.83 4.79 -23.74
N GLN A 10 11.85 5.62 -24.12
CA GLN A 10 11.49 6.83 -23.37
C GLN A 10 10.62 6.56 -22.13
N ALA A 11 10.00 5.38 -22.04
CA ALA A 11 9.19 4.98 -20.89
C ALA A 11 10.04 4.61 -19.67
N GLY A 12 11.28 4.16 -19.87
CA GLY A 12 12.14 3.65 -18.80
C GLY A 12 12.98 4.69 -18.05
N ILE A 13 13.32 5.83 -18.67
CA ILE A 13 14.37 6.73 -18.14
C ILE A 13 13.83 7.84 -17.21
N VAL A 14 12.52 8.13 -17.25
CA VAL A 14 11.90 9.21 -16.45
C VAL A 14 11.14 8.69 -15.22
N TYR A 15 10.90 7.38 -15.11
CA TYR A 15 9.84 6.88 -14.24
C TYR A 15 10.23 6.74 -12.76
N ASN A 16 11.37 6.12 -12.46
CA ASN A 16 11.75 5.79 -11.07
C ASN A 16 12.08 7.02 -10.22
N GLY A 17 12.43 8.15 -10.85
CA GLY A 17 12.75 9.40 -10.17
C GLY A 17 11.61 10.42 -10.11
N SER A 18 10.55 10.27 -10.93
CA SER A 18 9.49 11.30 -11.04
C SER A 18 8.34 11.10 -10.06
N LEU A 19 8.10 9.87 -9.59
CA LEU A 19 7.03 9.58 -8.62
C LEU A 19 7.18 10.37 -7.32
N VAL A 20 8.37 10.38 -6.71
CA VAL A 20 8.61 11.07 -5.44
C VAL A 20 8.36 12.59 -5.55
N PRO A 21 8.91 13.30 -6.56
CA PRO A 21 8.56 14.70 -6.83
C PRO A 21 7.07 14.93 -7.06
N LEU A 22 6.40 14.10 -7.85
CA LEU A 22 4.95 14.23 -8.09
C LEU A 22 4.16 14.08 -6.80
N LEU A 23 4.45 13.06 -6.00
CA LEU A 23 3.82 12.84 -4.70
C LEU A 23 4.05 14.03 -3.75
N LYS A 24 5.21 14.69 -3.80
CA LYS A 24 5.47 15.92 -3.04
C LYS A 24 4.66 17.10 -3.55
N LEU A 25 4.49 17.26 -4.86
CA LEU A 25 3.66 18.32 -5.44
C LEU A 25 2.18 18.16 -5.12
N LEU A 26 1.75 16.96 -4.74
CA LEU A 26 0.38 16.70 -4.29
C LEU A 26 0.06 17.43 -2.97
N ASP A 27 1.05 17.80 -2.16
CA ASP A 27 0.88 18.64 -0.94
C ASP A 27 0.75 20.13 -1.24
N SER A 28 0.75 20.53 -2.52
CA SER A 28 0.65 21.93 -2.88
C SER A 28 -0.67 22.55 -2.40
N LYS A 29 -0.59 23.78 -1.90
CA LYS A 29 -1.77 24.61 -1.58
C LYS A 29 -2.52 25.10 -2.84
N ASN A 30 -2.06 24.72 -4.03
CA ASN A 30 -2.70 25.06 -5.29
C ASN A 30 -3.56 23.88 -5.77
N GLY A 31 -4.89 24.02 -5.65
CA GLY A 31 -5.85 22.98 -6.03
C GLY A 31 -5.77 22.56 -7.50
N CYS A 32 -5.44 23.47 -8.42
CA CYS A 32 -5.22 23.13 -9.83
C CYS A 32 -3.96 22.29 -10.01
N LEU A 33 -2.88 22.62 -9.30
CA LEU A 33 -1.65 21.82 -9.34
C LEU A 33 -1.89 20.43 -8.75
N GLN A 34 -2.60 20.33 -7.61
CA GLN A 34 -3.00 19.04 -7.05
C GLN A 34 -3.81 18.22 -8.07
N HIS A 35 -4.73 18.84 -8.80
CA HIS A 35 -5.53 18.15 -9.81
C HIS A 35 -4.68 17.61 -10.97
N ILE A 36 -3.75 18.41 -11.49
CA ILE A 36 -2.82 18.01 -12.56
C ILE A 36 -1.96 16.83 -12.09
N VAL A 37 -1.42 16.91 -10.87
CA VAL A 37 -0.62 15.84 -10.29
C VAL A 37 -1.45 14.58 -10.09
N ALA A 38 -2.67 14.68 -9.54
CA ALA A 38 -3.56 13.54 -9.37
C ALA A 38 -3.93 12.89 -10.72
N PHE A 39 -4.09 13.69 -11.77
CA PHE A 39 -4.31 13.18 -13.13
C PHE A 39 -3.08 12.43 -13.66
N ALA A 40 -1.87 12.96 -13.44
CA ALA A 40 -0.64 12.29 -13.82
C ALA A 40 -0.48 10.96 -13.07
N LEU A 41 -0.68 10.94 -11.75
CA LEU A 41 -0.64 9.73 -10.92
C LEU A 41 -1.66 8.67 -11.37
N TYR A 42 -2.85 9.11 -11.79
CA TYR A 42 -3.86 8.21 -12.37
C TYR A 42 -3.38 7.53 -13.66
N GLY A 43 -2.75 8.29 -14.57
CA GLY A 43 -2.18 7.74 -15.80
C GLY A 43 -0.97 6.84 -15.53
N ILE A 44 -0.19 7.20 -14.53
CA ILE A 44 0.96 6.41 -14.04
C ILE A 44 0.51 5.02 -13.56
N ALA A 45 -0.56 4.98 -12.76
CA ALA A 45 -1.15 3.74 -12.25
C ALA A 45 -1.80 2.86 -13.35
N GLU A 46 -1.84 3.28 -14.62
CA GLU A 46 -2.32 2.45 -15.73
C GLU A 46 -1.36 1.31 -16.08
N ASN A 47 -0.06 1.49 -15.89
CA ASN A 47 0.90 0.45 -16.21
C ASN A 47 1.26 -0.36 -14.96
N GLU A 48 1.17 -1.68 -15.06
CA GLU A 48 1.42 -2.63 -13.97
C GLU A 48 2.84 -2.57 -13.42
N ASP A 49 3.84 -2.33 -14.29
CA ASP A 49 5.24 -2.18 -13.88
C ASP A 49 5.41 -1.04 -12.86
N ASN A 50 4.58 -0.01 -12.99
CA ASN A 50 4.64 1.19 -12.19
C ASN A 50 3.88 1.06 -10.86
N VAL A 51 2.97 0.08 -10.75
CA VAL A 51 2.18 -0.14 -9.52
C VAL A 51 3.09 -0.51 -8.35
N SER A 52 4.08 -1.38 -8.60
CA SER A 52 5.04 -1.76 -7.55
C SER A 52 5.82 -0.55 -7.06
N ASP A 53 6.40 0.24 -7.97
CA ASP A 53 7.16 1.43 -7.62
C ASP A 53 6.30 2.49 -6.94
N PHE A 54 5.06 2.69 -7.39
CA PHE A 54 4.08 3.57 -6.75
C PHE A 54 3.87 3.22 -5.28
N ILE A 55 3.71 1.93 -4.96
CA ILE A 55 3.53 1.45 -3.59
C ILE A 55 4.84 1.59 -2.79
N LYS A 56 5.98 1.18 -3.37
CA LYS A 56 7.30 1.23 -2.70
C LYS A 56 7.66 2.64 -2.24
N VAL A 57 7.38 3.66 -3.06
CA VAL A 57 7.67 5.06 -2.71
C VAL A 57 6.66 5.68 -1.73
N GLY A 58 5.61 4.94 -1.36
CA GLY A 58 4.59 5.38 -0.41
C GLY A 58 3.44 6.16 -1.05
N GLY A 59 3.19 5.97 -2.34
CA GLY A 59 2.14 6.66 -3.08
C GLY A 59 0.75 6.37 -2.52
N VAL A 60 0.47 5.13 -2.08
CA VAL A 60 -0.83 4.76 -1.48
C VAL A 60 -1.10 5.57 -0.22
N GLN A 61 -0.15 5.62 0.71
CA GLN A 61 -0.27 6.41 1.93
C GLN A 61 -0.43 7.89 1.60
N LYS A 62 0.29 8.38 0.58
CA LYS A 62 0.19 9.76 0.16
C LYS A 62 -1.19 10.14 -0.38
N LEU A 63 -1.83 9.23 -1.12
CA LEU A 63 -3.19 9.42 -1.62
C LEU A 63 -4.23 9.36 -0.50
N GLN A 64 -4.00 8.56 0.54
CA GLN A 64 -4.89 8.43 1.70
C GLN A 64 -4.81 9.63 2.65
N ASP A 65 -3.60 10.10 2.92
CA ASP A 65 -3.34 11.18 3.86
C ASP A 65 -3.50 12.57 3.24
N GLY A 66 -3.70 12.65 1.92
CA GLY A 66 -3.69 13.89 1.16
C GLY A 66 -4.87 14.80 1.49
N GLU A 67 -4.56 16.06 1.82
CA GLU A 67 -5.56 17.12 1.96
C GLU A 67 -5.82 17.79 0.60
N PHE A 68 -6.91 17.39 -0.06
CA PHE A 68 -7.26 17.88 -1.39
C PHE A 68 -8.27 19.02 -1.33
N ILE A 69 -7.93 20.14 -1.97
CA ILE A 69 -8.74 21.38 -1.95
C ILE A 69 -10.01 21.23 -2.78
N ILE A 70 -9.89 20.63 -3.98
CA ILE A 70 -10.96 20.57 -4.97
C ILE A 70 -11.55 19.16 -5.04
N GLN A 71 -12.87 19.04 -5.15
CA GLN A 71 -13.58 17.76 -5.26
C GLN A 71 -13.12 16.93 -6.46
N ALA A 72 -12.90 17.56 -7.61
CA ALA A 72 -12.37 16.87 -8.80
C ALA A 72 -11.03 16.18 -8.55
N THR A 73 -10.18 16.71 -7.65
CA THR A 73 -8.94 16.05 -7.23
C THR A 73 -9.24 14.83 -6.37
N LYS A 74 -10.15 14.93 -5.40
CA LYS A 74 -10.58 13.79 -4.56
C LYS A 74 -11.14 12.65 -5.42
N ASP A 75 -11.98 12.97 -6.39
CA ASP A 75 -12.52 11.99 -7.33
C ASP A 75 -11.42 11.31 -8.15
N ARG A 76 -10.41 12.08 -8.57
CA ARG A 76 -9.27 11.55 -9.32
C ARG A 76 -8.42 10.61 -8.47
N VAL A 77 -8.21 10.98 -7.20
CA VAL A 77 -7.48 10.18 -6.22
C VAL A 77 -8.22 8.88 -5.94
N ALA A 78 -9.54 8.94 -5.72
CA ALA A 78 -10.37 7.75 -5.53
C ALA A 78 -10.32 6.79 -6.74
N LYS A 79 -10.37 7.34 -7.96
CA LYS A 79 -10.20 6.55 -9.19
C LYS A 79 -8.81 5.91 -9.30
N THR A 80 -7.77 6.62 -8.85
CA THR A 80 -6.40 6.08 -8.81
C THR A 80 -6.30 4.94 -7.80
N MET A 81 -6.88 5.07 -6.61
CA MET A 81 -6.92 4.02 -5.59
C MET A 81 -7.62 2.76 -6.11
N LYS A 82 -8.79 2.91 -6.74
CA LYS A 82 -9.53 1.78 -7.33
C LYS A 82 -8.72 1.06 -8.41
N ARG A 83 -8.03 1.83 -9.26
CA ARG A 83 -7.16 1.28 -10.30
C ARG A 83 -5.98 0.49 -9.75
N LEU A 84 -5.37 0.98 -8.66
CA LEU A 84 -4.29 0.26 -7.98
C LEU A 84 -4.82 -1.07 -7.43
N GLU A 85 -5.99 -1.08 -6.78
CA GLU A 85 -6.66 -2.30 -6.32
C GLU A 85 -6.88 -3.30 -7.47
N GLU A 86 -7.41 -2.86 -8.61
CA GLU A 86 -7.64 -3.73 -9.77
C GLU A 86 -6.34 -4.34 -10.34
N LYS A 87 -5.20 -3.65 -10.21
CA LYS A 87 -3.90 -4.08 -10.75
C LYS A 87 -3.01 -4.85 -9.78
N ILE A 88 -3.34 -4.88 -8.49
CA ILE A 88 -2.60 -5.70 -7.53
C ILE A 88 -3.11 -7.14 -7.64
N ASN A 89 -2.62 -7.83 -8.67
CA ASN A 89 -2.90 -9.24 -8.90
C ASN A 89 -1.67 -9.94 -9.52
N GLY A 90 -1.69 -11.27 -9.55
CA GLY A 90 -0.74 -12.07 -10.33
C GLY A 90 0.74 -11.68 -10.13
N PRO A 91 1.48 -11.27 -11.19
CA PRO A 91 2.89 -10.89 -11.10
C PRO A 91 3.17 -9.71 -10.17
N VAL A 92 2.32 -8.68 -10.18
CA VAL A 92 2.48 -7.48 -9.35
C VAL A 92 2.40 -7.86 -7.87
N LEU A 93 1.38 -8.64 -7.50
CA LEU A 93 1.22 -9.10 -6.13
C LEU A 93 2.40 -9.96 -5.67
N LYS A 94 2.87 -10.90 -6.49
CA LYS A 94 4.04 -11.73 -6.18
C LYS A 94 5.29 -10.89 -5.95
N HIS A 95 5.50 -9.87 -6.78
CA HIS A 95 6.64 -8.97 -6.63
C HIS A 95 6.55 -8.12 -5.35
N LEU A 96 5.36 -7.61 -5.02
CA LEU A 96 5.12 -6.89 -3.76
C LEU A 96 5.36 -7.77 -2.53
N LEU A 97 4.91 -9.04 -2.55
CA LEU A 97 5.16 -10.00 -1.48
C LEU A 97 6.64 -10.29 -1.29
N TYR A 98 7.38 -10.48 -2.38
CA TYR A 98 8.83 -10.62 -2.33
C TYR A 98 9.49 -9.42 -1.63
N LEU A 99 9.12 -8.20 -2.05
CA LEU A 99 9.66 -6.96 -1.46
C LEU A 99 9.21 -6.76 0.00
N MET A 100 8.03 -7.24 0.38
CA MET A 100 7.56 -7.20 1.76
C MET A 100 8.41 -8.09 2.68
N ARG A 101 9.03 -9.16 2.15
CA ARG A 101 9.92 -10.06 2.92
C ARG A 101 11.36 -9.57 2.96
N VAL A 102 11.90 -9.09 1.83
CA VAL A 102 13.35 -8.80 1.70
C VAL A 102 13.70 -7.31 1.65
N GLY A 103 12.71 -6.45 1.47
CA GLY A 103 12.93 -5.00 1.34
C GLY A 103 13.35 -4.34 2.64
N GLU A 104 13.78 -3.09 2.56
CA GLU A 104 14.05 -2.27 3.75
C GLU A 104 12.78 -2.08 4.59
N LYS A 105 12.93 -1.93 5.91
CA LYS A 105 11.80 -1.76 6.84
C LYS A 105 10.79 -0.71 6.38
N ALA A 106 11.25 0.43 5.84
CA ALA A 106 10.36 1.46 5.32
C ALA A 106 9.50 0.98 4.14
N VAL A 107 10.08 0.19 3.22
CA VAL A 107 9.40 -0.39 2.06
C VAL A 107 8.43 -1.50 2.51
N GLN A 108 8.88 -2.41 3.38
CA GLN A 108 8.04 -3.48 3.94
C GLN A 108 6.77 -2.92 4.56
N ARG A 109 6.91 -1.87 5.38
CA ARG A 109 5.80 -1.19 6.06
C ARG A 109 4.82 -0.55 5.06
N ARG A 110 5.32 0.16 4.05
CA ARG A 110 4.48 0.78 3.01
C ARG A 110 3.69 -0.26 2.22
N ILE A 111 4.34 -1.38 1.89
CA ILE A 111 3.70 -2.48 1.17
C ILE A 111 2.63 -3.13 2.06
N ALA A 112 2.95 -3.48 3.30
CA ALA A 112 1.98 -4.08 4.23
C ALA A 112 0.74 -3.19 4.41
N LEU A 113 0.93 -1.88 4.64
CA LEU A 113 -0.18 -0.93 4.76
C LEU A 113 -1.00 -0.82 3.46
N ALA A 114 -0.34 -0.84 2.29
CA ALA A 114 -1.01 -0.79 1.00
C ALA A 114 -1.84 -2.05 0.72
N LEU A 115 -1.27 -3.25 0.92
CA LEU A 115 -1.96 -4.53 0.71
C LEU A 115 -3.14 -4.70 1.68
N ALA A 116 -3.00 -4.26 2.93
CA ALA A 116 -4.09 -4.25 3.92
C ALA A 116 -5.30 -3.40 3.47
N HIS A 117 -5.06 -2.39 2.63
CA HIS A 117 -6.12 -1.55 2.10
C HIS A 117 -6.67 -2.06 0.77
N LEU A 118 -5.79 -2.39 -0.17
CA LEU A 118 -6.11 -2.57 -1.59
C LEU A 118 -6.38 -4.02 -2.00
N CYS A 119 -5.95 -5.02 -1.23
CA CYS A 119 -6.17 -6.41 -1.64
C CYS A 119 -7.61 -6.91 -1.35
N SER A 120 -7.99 -7.94 -2.11
CA SER A 120 -9.20 -8.73 -1.90
C SER A 120 -9.18 -9.43 -0.52
N PRO A 121 -10.33 -9.76 0.08
CA PRO A 121 -10.38 -10.52 1.34
C PRO A 121 -9.59 -11.84 1.28
N GLU A 122 -9.63 -12.54 0.14
CA GLU A 122 -8.96 -13.82 -0.09
C GLU A 122 -7.43 -13.66 -0.10
N ASP A 123 -6.94 -12.65 -0.81
CA ASP A 123 -5.52 -12.33 -0.84
C ASP A 123 -5.06 -11.84 0.54
N GLN A 124 -5.84 -10.99 1.20
CA GLN A 124 -5.51 -10.48 2.54
C GLN A 124 -5.36 -11.60 3.56
N ARG A 125 -6.22 -12.62 3.52
CA ARG A 125 -6.06 -13.80 4.39
C ARG A 125 -4.70 -14.44 4.17
N THR A 126 -4.35 -14.73 2.92
CA THR A 126 -3.07 -15.36 2.59
C THR A 126 -1.89 -14.47 3.03
N ILE A 127 -1.91 -13.19 2.66
CA ILE A 127 -0.82 -12.23 2.92
C ILE A 127 -0.59 -12.01 4.43
N PHE A 128 -1.66 -11.84 5.21
CA PHE A 128 -1.54 -11.44 6.61
C PHE A 128 -1.58 -12.60 7.60
N ILE A 129 -2.25 -13.71 7.27
CA ILE A 129 -2.35 -14.87 8.16
C ILE A 129 -1.27 -15.91 7.84
N ASP A 130 -1.03 -16.18 6.56
CA ASP A 130 -0.13 -17.28 6.15
C ASP A 130 1.30 -16.79 5.88
N ASP A 131 1.48 -15.51 5.54
CA ASP A 131 2.74 -14.93 5.01
C ASP A 131 3.41 -13.89 5.93
N ASP A 132 3.18 -13.98 7.25
CA ASP A 132 3.76 -13.10 8.31
C ASP A 132 3.45 -11.59 8.16
N GLY A 133 2.54 -11.20 7.26
CA GLY A 133 2.18 -9.80 7.06
C GLY A 133 1.61 -9.14 8.33
N LEU A 134 0.98 -9.92 9.21
CA LEU A 134 0.44 -9.41 10.47
C LEU A 134 1.54 -8.94 11.43
N ASP A 135 2.69 -9.62 11.47
CA ASP A 135 3.79 -9.25 12.35
C ASP A 135 4.36 -7.88 12.00
N LEU A 136 4.39 -7.53 10.71
CA LEU A 136 4.77 -6.18 10.25
C LEU A 136 3.80 -5.10 10.75
N LEU A 137 2.49 -5.38 10.76
CA LEU A 137 1.49 -4.45 11.27
C LEU A 137 1.54 -4.33 12.79
N LEU A 138 1.79 -5.43 13.51
CA LEU A 138 1.96 -5.42 14.97
C LEU A 138 3.25 -4.69 15.39
N GLU A 139 4.35 -4.87 14.65
CA GLU A 139 5.58 -4.10 14.86
C GLU A 139 5.32 -2.59 14.71
N LEU A 140 4.56 -2.18 13.68
CA LEU A 140 4.17 -0.79 13.48
C LEU A 140 3.27 -0.26 14.60
N LEU A 141 2.34 -1.08 15.11
CA LEU A 141 1.46 -0.72 16.20
C LEU A 141 2.21 -0.45 17.51
N GLY A 142 3.31 -1.18 17.74
CA GLY A 142 4.22 -0.99 18.87
C GLY A 142 5.22 0.17 18.70
N SER A 143 5.19 0.90 17.58
CA SER A 143 6.08 2.04 17.34
C SER A 143 5.79 3.21 18.28
N THR A 144 6.82 3.97 18.66
CA THR A 144 6.66 5.24 19.40
C THR A 144 6.14 6.38 18.51
N ASN A 145 6.06 6.16 17.19
CA ASN A 145 5.54 7.13 16.24
C ASN A 145 4.01 7.00 16.13
N LEU A 146 3.29 8.03 16.59
CA LEU A 146 1.82 8.06 16.60
C LEU A 146 1.20 7.83 15.22
N LYS A 147 1.81 8.35 14.15
CA LYS A 147 1.28 8.16 12.79
C LYS A 147 1.39 6.69 12.38
N GLN A 148 2.53 6.06 12.63
CA GLN A 148 2.72 4.63 12.33
C GLN A 148 1.74 3.75 13.12
N GLN A 149 1.49 4.09 14.38
CA GLN A 149 0.52 3.39 15.22
C GLN A 149 -0.91 3.54 14.68
N GLN A 150 -1.30 4.75 14.25
CA GLN A 150 -2.60 5.00 13.64
C GLN A 150 -2.76 4.24 12.32
N ASP A 151 -1.77 4.32 11.43
CA ASP A 151 -1.78 3.63 10.14
C ASP A 151 -1.93 2.11 10.35
N ALA A 152 -1.18 1.54 11.29
CA ALA A 152 -1.26 0.13 11.67
C ALA A 152 -2.63 -0.26 12.24
N SER A 153 -3.19 0.57 13.13
CA SER A 153 -4.51 0.35 13.71
C SER A 153 -5.61 0.29 12.64
N VAL A 154 -5.56 1.22 11.69
CA VAL A 154 -6.51 1.26 10.56
C VAL A 154 -6.34 0.05 9.64
N ALA A 155 -5.10 -0.34 9.34
CA ALA A 155 -4.81 -1.52 8.53
C ALA A 155 -5.31 -2.80 9.20
N LEU A 156 -5.01 -3.01 10.48
CA LEU A 156 -5.47 -4.15 11.27
C LEU A 156 -6.99 -4.23 11.34
N TYR A 157 -7.66 -3.09 11.57
CA TYR A 157 -9.13 -3.03 11.56
C TYR A 157 -9.71 -3.44 10.19
N LYS A 158 -9.09 -3.00 9.09
CA LYS A 158 -9.53 -3.37 7.72
C LYS A 158 -9.36 -4.86 7.45
N VAL A 159 -8.21 -5.42 7.79
CA VAL A 159 -7.93 -6.86 7.65
C VAL A 159 -8.92 -7.66 8.50
N ALA A 160 -9.15 -7.25 9.76
CA ALA A 160 -10.09 -7.91 10.67
C ALA A 160 -11.55 -7.84 10.21
N LYS A 161 -11.97 -6.75 9.58
CA LYS A 161 -13.34 -6.61 9.05
C LYS A 161 -13.58 -7.48 7.81
N LYS A 162 -12.55 -7.67 6.97
CA LYS A 162 -12.65 -8.40 5.71
C LYS A 162 -12.50 -9.92 5.88
N ILE A 163 -11.81 -10.39 6.92
CA ILE A 163 -11.62 -11.82 7.18
C ILE A 163 -12.77 -12.35 8.06
N PRO A 164 -13.68 -13.20 7.53
CA PRO A 164 -14.87 -13.67 8.26
C PRO A 164 -14.54 -14.53 9.50
N ASP A 165 -13.35 -15.10 9.60
CA ASP A 165 -12.85 -15.85 10.78
C ASP A 165 -12.23 -14.92 11.84
N SER A 166 -12.98 -13.88 12.24
CA SER A 166 -12.61 -12.86 13.25
C SER A 166 -12.14 -13.41 14.61
N ILE A 167 -12.36 -14.70 14.89
CA ILE A 167 -11.91 -15.40 16.10
C ILE A 167 -10.37 -15.52 16.15
N LEU A 168 -9.70 -15.74 15.02
CA LEU A 168 -8.24 -15.87 14.95
C LEU A 168 -7.53 -14.52 15.19
N LEU A 169 -8.06 -13.42 14.66
CA LEU A 169 -7.51 -12.08 14.87
C LEU A 169 -7.75 -11.56 16.29
N MET A 170 -8.90 -11.86 16.91
CA MET A 170 -9.12 -11.55 18.32
C MET A 170 -8.18 -12.34 19.25
N GLN A 171 -7.79 -13.57 18.90
CA GLN A 171 -6.81 -14.34 19.67
C GLN A 171 -5.38 -13.80 19.55
N LEU A 172 -5.03 -13.20 18.40
CA LEU A 172 -3.71 -12.62 18.14
C LEU A 172 -3.54 -11.21 18.75
N LEU A 173 -4.63 -10.48 18.95
CA LEU A 173 -4.66 -9.18 19.64
C LEU A 173 -4.65 -9.28 21.18
N HIS A 174 -4.76 -10.49 21.75
CA HIS A 174 -4.53 -10.71 23.18
C HIS A 174 -3.02 -10.66 23.47
N PRO A 175 -2.61 -10.04 24.61
CA PRO A 175 -1.20 -9.87 24.94
C PRO A 175 -0.45 -11.22 25.02
N PRO A 176 0.85 -11.25 24.67
CA PRO A 176 1.65 -12.47 24.55
C PRO A 176 1.73 -13.31 25.83
N HIS A 177 1.39 -12.75 27.00
CA HIS A 177 1.34 -13.48 28.27
C HIS A 177 0.27 -14.59 28.34
N LEU A 178 -0.75 -14.57 27.48
CA LEU A 178 -1.76 -15.65 27.44
C LEU A 178 -1.44 -16.80 26.46
N ARG A 179 -0.41 -16.68 25.61
CA ARG A 179 0.00 -17.77 24.71
C ARG A 179 0.61 -18.96 25.47
N PHE A 180 1.20 -18.71 26.64
CA PHE A 180 1.84 -19.75 27.45
C PHE A 180 0.89 -20.50 28.40
N ALA A 181 -0.35 -20.03 28.60
CA ALA A 181 -1.29 -20.69 29.51
C ALA A 181 -2.02 -21.91 28.91
N LYS A 182 -1.80 -22.22 27.61
CA LYS A 182 -2.40 -23.38 26.93
C LYS A 182 -1.42 -24.52 26.63
N ILE A 183 -0.15 -24.38 27.00
CA ILE A 183 0.79 -25.51 27.02
C ILE A 183 0.84 -25.97 28.47
N GLY A 184 -0.06 -26.89 28.81
CA GLY A 184 -0.09 -27.52 30.11
C GLY A 184 1.24 -28.22 30.41
N ILE A 185 1.85 -27.85 31.52
CA ILE A 185 2.84 -28.62 32.27
C ILE A 185 2.39 -28.47 33.74
N PRO A 186 2.31 -29.57 34.51
CA PRO A 186 1.30 -29.81 35.55
C PRO A 186 1.27 -28.83 36.72
#